data_AF-A0A4V0I083-F1
#
_entry.id   AF-A0A4V0I083-F1
#
_cell.length_a   1.000
_cell.length_b   1.000
_cell.length_c   1.000
_cell.angle_alpha   90.00
_cell.angle_beta   90.00
_cell.angle_gamma   90.00
#
_symmetry.space_group_name_H-M   'P 1'
#
loop_
_entity.id
_entity.type
_entity.pdbx_description
1 polymer ?
#
loop_
_entity_poly.entity_id
_entity_poly.type
_entity_poly.pdbx_seq_one_letter_code
_entity_poly.pdbx_strand_id
1 'polypeptide(L)'
;MRNTRECPVTVCELYEELTELERRFLSREFKLARRVPASLAFLRSMPYPLGRDTAAAVAALVRNYVYPWSDVRSRYLLSWVCDRLTGEDGICALTAFAEHPEEIAALFGTPEEFREYEEGTDFTYGLAGIRDAEVDEECDSLQRVLEAATEDGLFRLGLSVPLPLPLGPPSLTRVPLLDGHWIDRHLVELAEWCAELGAAGYCRMPALDPHPLAWYRFYPPGTDWCLATEASPAAGAEIRHQVGAKLNRFRGGTCEIDGRTYLDFDDYAGWDRRVVPGDLTARRTAGIVVASWNAWVEAGSDGGRIDLHGEVVTKLDHPGGLRAWSDYAGMSPASLESAERVRSATVAELRELAVDRTVRTDPAGILTQVQIQIIDALRRHPWISAEVLAEEALVSKQTLFNPGGLKELLNRDPPLVIRGPQKRGYALADVTPDVVRV
;
A
#
# COMPACT_ATOMS: atom_id res chain seq x y z
N MET A 1 -4.63 24.23 -7.88
CA MET A 1 -3.82 23.02 -7.61
C MET A 1 -4.16 22.52 -6.20
N ARG A 2 -5.26 21.78 -6.06
CA ARG A 2 -5.60 21.12 -4.80
C ARG A 2 -4.77 19.84 -4.73
N ASN A 3 -3.87 19.78 -3.77
CA ASN A 3 -3.10 18.59 -3.45
C ASN A 3 -4.10 17.66 -2.75
N THR A 4 -4.77 16.81 -3.52
CA THR A 4 -5.53 15.67 -2.99
C THR A 4 -4.54 14.82 -2.23
N ARG A 5 -4.43 15.08 -0.92
CA ARG A 5 -3.76 14.17 0.01
C ARG A 5 -4.53 12.87 -0.14
N GLU A 6 -3.92 11.91 -0.82
CA GLU A 6 -4.34 10.51 -0.77
C GLU A 6 -4.66 10.22 0.71
N CYS A 7 -5.93 10.00 1.01
CA CYS A 7 -6.31 9.42 2.28
C CYS A 7 -5.54 8.11 2.33
N PRO A 8 -4.56 7.94 3.24
CA PRO A 8 -3.74 6.76 3.23
C PRO A 8 -4.65 5.64 3.68
N VAL A 9 -5.17 4.86 2.73
CA VAL A 9 -5.55 3.47 2.97
C VAL A 9 -4.43 2.93 3.84
N THR A 10 -4.72 2.72 5.13
CA THR A 10 -3.66 2.32 6.03
C THR A 10 -3.17 0.99 5.50
N VAL A 11 -1.85 0.85 5.36
CA VAL A 11 -1.20 -0.34 4.79
C VAL A 11 -1.75 -1.66 5.36
N CYS A 12 -2.32 -1.63 6.57
CA CYS A 12 -3.04 -2.71 7.23
C CYS A 12 -4.34 -3.18 6.53
N GLU A 13 -5.07 -2.32 5.80
CA GLU A 13 -6.36 -2.65 5.16
C GLU A 13 -6.21 -3.53 3.91
N LEU A 14 -5.00 -3.68 3.38
CA LEU A 14 -4.70 -4.54 2.23
C LEU A 14 -4.30 -5.97 2.62
N TYR A 15 -4.15 -6.21 3.92
CA TYR A 15 -3.69 -7.46 4.48
C TYR A 15 -4.56 -7.82 5.69
N GLU A 16 -5.80 -8.21 5.40
CA GLU A 16 -6.80 -8.58 6.41
C GLU A 16 -6.33 -9.76 7.30
N GLU A 17 -5.33 -10.53 6.86
CA GLU A 17 -4.85 -11.75 7.52
C GLU A 17 -3.53 -11.62 8.30
N LEU A 18 -3.00 -10.41 8.55
CA LEU A 18 -1.75 -10.30 9.33
C LEU A 18 -1.97 -10.65 10.80
N THR A 19 -1.05 -11.44 11.36
CA THR A 19 -0.89 -11.65 12.80
C THR A 19 -0.53 -10.34 13.51
N GLU A 20 -0.67 -10.31 14.84
CA GLU A 20 -0.30 -9.13 15.63
C GLU A 20 1.19 -8.78 15.50
N LEU A 21 2.07 -9.80 15.46
CA LEU A 21 3.51 -9.58 15.31
C LEU A 21 3.87 -8.98 13.95
N GLU A 22 3.22 -9.45 12.89
CA GLU A 22 3.35 -8.89 11.54
C GLU A 22 2.87 -7.45 11.46
N ARG A 23 1.72 -7.14 12.07
CA ARG A 23 1.21 -5.76 12.17
C ARG A 23 2.15 -4.85 12.94
N ARG A 24 2.74 -5.34 14.04
CA ARG A 24 3.74 -4.59 14.82
C ARG A 24 5.02 -4.34 14.01
N PHE A 25 5.50 -5.34 13.28
CA PHE A 25 6.63 -5.19 12.37
C PHE A 25 6.34 -4.13 11.32
N LEU A 26 5.22 -4.23 10.58
CA LEU A 26 4.85 -3.23 9.58
C LEU A 26 4.68 -1.83 10.16
N SER A 27 4.05 -1.70 11.33
CA SER A 27 3.88 -0.42 12.01
C SER A 27 5.23 0.20 12.35
N ARG A 28 6.21 -0.60 12.77
CA ARG A 28 7.59 -0.15 13.02
C ARG A 28 8.25 0.31 11.72
N GLU A 29 8.18 -0.50 10.66
CA GLU A 29 8.74 -0.16 9.36
C GLU A 29 8.14 1.15 8.79
N PHE A 30 6.81 1.32 8.90
CA PHE A 30 6.14 2.52 8.46
C PHE A 30 6.53 3.77 9.28
N LYS A 31 6.66 3.63 10.61
CA LYS A 31 7.15 4.71 11.47
C LYS A 31 8.58 5.11 11.11
N LEU A 32 9.45 4.14 10.81
CA LEU A 32 10.80 4.41 10.32
C LEU A 32 10.77 5.13 8.98
N ALA A 33 9.96 4.66 8.01
CA ALA A 33 9.79 5.29 6.70
C ALA A 33 9.34 6.75 6.80
N ARG A 34 8.40 7.07 7.71
CA ARG A 34 7.94 8.46 7.96
C ARG A 34 9.00 9.37 8.58
N ARG A 35 10.00 8.80 9.26
CA ARG A 35 11.13 9.54 9.86
C ARG A 35 12.29 9.73 8.90
N VAL A 36 12.28 9.02 7.76
CA VAL A 36 13.28 9.28 6.71
C VAL A 36 13.01 10.68 6.14
N PRO A 37 14.04 11.55 6.05
CA PRO A 37 13.85 12.95 5.66
C PRO A 37 13.12 13.13 4.33
N ALA A 38 12.52 14.31 4.12
CA ALA A 38 11.89 14.71 2.85
C ALA A 38 12.80 14.54 1.62
N SER A 39 14.11 14.39 1.84
CA SER A 39 15.07 13.92 0.86
C SER A 39 14.82 12.49 0.35
N LEU A 40 13.83 11.73 0.82
CA LEU A 40 13.38 10.50 0.16
C LEU A 40 12.31 10.75 -0.90
N ALA A 41 11.69 11.94 -0.91
CA ALA A 41 10.68 12.26 -1.91
C ALA A 41 11.23 12.16 -3.33
N PHE A 42 12.54 12.43 -3.55
CA PHE A 42 13.14 12.27 -4.87
C PHE A 42 13.15 10.81 -5.35
N LEU A 43 13.23 9.81 -4.45
CA LEU A 43 13.13 8.40 -4.85
C LEU A 43 11.74 8.03 -5.39
N ARG A 44 10.70 8.80 -5.05
CA ARG A 44 9.36 8.65 -5.66
C ARG A 44 9.30 9.17 -7.09
N SER A 45 10.18 10.11 -7.42
CA SER A 45 10.22 10.81 -8.71
C SER A 45 11.32 10.30 -9.65
N MET A 46 12.18 9.41 -9.18
CA MET A 46 13.24 8.78 -9.98
C MET A 46 12.67 7.53 -10.68
N PRO A 47 13.03 7.27 -11.95
CA PRO A 47 12.58 6.07 -12.64
C PRO A 47 12.89 4.80 -11.86
N TYR A 48 11.88 3.97 -11.62
CA TYR A 48 12.10 2.66 -11.00
C TYR A 48 12.80 1.70 -11.96
N PRO A 49 13.85 0.98 -11.52
CA PRO A 49 14.49 -0.02 -12.35
C PRO A 49 13.58 -1.25 -12.46
N LEU A 50 13.12 -1.55 -13.68
CA LEU A 50 12.32 -2.73 -13.97
C LEU A 50 12.97 -3.52 -15.11
N GLY A 51 12.86 -4.85 -15.07
CA GLY A 51 13.18 -5.67 -16.24
C GLY A 51 12.30 -5.30 -17.43
N ARG A 52 12.82 -5.43 -18.66
CA ARG A 52 12.12 -5.02 -19.89
C ARG A 52 10.67 -5.52 -19.96
N ASP A 53 10.44 -6.79 -19.68
CA ASP A 53 9.10 -7.37 -19.80
C ASP A 53 8.13 -6.81 -18.74
N THR A 54 8.61 -6.60 -17.51
CA THR A 54 7.83 -5.98 -16.43
C THR A 54 7.56 -4.51 -16.72
N ALA A 55 8.55 -3.76 -17.21
CA ALA A 55 8.37 -2.37 -17.61
C ALA A 55 7.33 -2.25 -18.72
N ALA A 56 7.40 -3.11 -19.73
CA ALA A 56 6.42 -3.13 -20.83
C ALA A 56 5.03 -3.58 -20.36
N ALA A 57 4.93 -4.50 -19.40
CA ALA A 57 3.66 -4.91 -18.78
C ALA A 57 3.02 -3.76 -18.00
N VAL A 58 3.80 -3.04 -17.20
CA VAL A 58 3.34 -1.84 -16.47
C VAL A 58 2.92 -0.75 -17.45
N ALA A 59 3.67 -0.54 -18.53
CA ALA A 59 3.31 0.40 -19.59
C ALA A 59 1.95 0.06 -20.23
N ALA A 60 1.74 -1.22 -20.57
CA ALA A 60 0.48 -1.71 -21.12
C ALA A 60 -0.67 -1.57 -20.11
N LEU A 61 -0.43 -1.87 -18.84
CA LEU A 61 -1.41 -1.71 -17.76
C LEU A 61 -1.83 -0.26 -17.60
N VAL A 62 -0.88 0.67 -17.45
CA VAL A 62 -1.17 2.10 -17.23
C VAL A 62 -1.93 2.70 -18.41
N ARG A 63 -1.53 2.33 -19.64
CA ARG A 63 -2.18 2.80 -20.87
C ARG A 63 -3.62 2.32 -21.01
N ASN A 64 -3.93 1.12 -20.55
CA ASN A 64 -5.26 0.52 -20.65
C ASN A 64 -6.00 0.50 -19.31
N TYR A 65 -5.55 1.29 -18.34
CA TYR A 65 -6.06 1.23 -16.98
C TYR A 65 -7.55 1.54 -16.95
N VAL A 66 -8.29 0.70 -16.21
CA VAL A 66 -9.73 0.87 -16.00
C VAL A 66 -9.95 1.32 -14.57
N TYR A 67 -10.60 2.47 -14.42
CA TYR A 67 -11.02 2.99 -13.13
C TYR A 67 -12.43 2.45 -12.82
N PRO A 68 -12.60 1.54 -11.83
CA PRO A 68 -13.90 0.94 -11.55
C PRO A 68 -14.93 1.98 -11.12
N TRP A 69 -16.19 1.79 -11.46
CA TRP A 69 -17.26 2.74 -11.10
C TRP A 69 -17.33 3.07 -9.61
N SER A 70 -17.06 2.10 -8.72
CA SER A 70 -16.97 2.33 -7.27
C SER A 70 -15.92 3.39 -6.90
N ASP A 71 -14.78 3.34 -7.59
CA ASP A 71 -13.64 4.22 -7.33
C ASP A 71 -13.86 5.57 -8.05
N VAL A 72 -14.53 5.58 -9.20
CA VAL A 72 -14.96 6.82 -9.88
C VAL A 72 -15.96 7.57 -9.00
N ARG A 73 -16.96 6.88 -8.45
CA ARG A 73 -17.99 7.47 -7.60
C ARG A 73 -17.38 8.13 -6.36
N SER A 74 -16.59 7.37 -5.62
CA SER A 74 -16.02 7.82 -4.34
C SER A 74 -14.97 8.92 -4.47
N ARG A 75 -14.21 8.97 -5.58
CA ARG A 75 -13.11 9.94 -5.74
C ARG A 75 -13.42 11.12 -6.64
N TYR A 76 -14.24 10.92 -7.66
CA TYR A 76 -14.45 11.93 -8.69
C TYR A 76 -15.88 12.45 -8.70
N LEU A 77 -16.90 11.58 -8.79
CA LEU A 77 -18.29 12.06 -8.82
C LEU A 77 -18.60 12.88 -7.57
N LEU A 78 -18.27 12.35 -6.39
CA LEU A 78 -18.47 13.07 -5.14
C LEU A 78 -17.75 14.42 -5.17
N SER A 79 -16.50 14.47 -5.62
CA SER A 79 -15.75 15.74 -5.69
C SER A 79 -16.37 16.73 -6.69
N TRP A 80 -16.82 16.28 -7.85
CA TRP A 80 -17.42 17.14 -8.88
C TRP A 80 -18.77 17.68 -8.42
N VAL A 81 -19.62 16.83 -7.86
CA VAL A 81 -20.92 17.19 -7.29
C VAL A 81 -20.74 18.16 -6.13
N CYS A 82 -19.84 17.86 -5.18
CA CYS A 82 -19.55 18.77 -4.07
C CYS A 82 -19.06 20.13 -4.58
N ASP A 83 -18.12 20.17 -5.55
CA ASP A 83 -17.62 21.42 -6.13
C ASP A 83 -18.75 22.24 -6.80
N ARG A 84 -19.73 21.59 -7.45
CA ARG A 84 -20.88 22.30 -8.02
C ARG A 84 -21.84 22.81 -6.94
N LEU A 85 -22.23 21.95 -5.99
CA LEU A 85 -23.20 22.29 -4.96
C LEU A 85 -22.69 23.39 -4.03
N THR A 86 -21.37 23.44 -3.80
CA THR A 86 -20.72 24.50 -3.04
C THR A 86 -20.49 25.78 -3.83
N GLY A 87 -20.34 25.71 -5.16
CA GLY A 87 -20.01 26.86 -5.98
C GLY A 87 -18.61 27.45 -5.67
N GLU A 88 -18.36 28.71 -6.05
CA GLU A 88 -17.06 29.36 -5.80
C GLU A 88 -16.84 29.73 -4.32
N ASP A 89 -17.92 29.89 -3.55
CA ASP A 89 -17.91 30.40 -2.17
C ASP A 89 -18.24 29.34 -1.10
N GLY A 90 -18.56 28.11 -1.49
CA GLY A 90 -19.12 27.14 -0.54
C GLY A 90 -18.09 26.59 0.43
N ILE A 91 -18.43 26.72 1.71
CA ILE A 91 -17.61 26.31 2.84
C ILE A 91 -17.85 24.81 3.06
N CYS A 92 -16.88 23.98 2.68
CA CYS A 92 -16.84 22.59 3.13
C CYS A 92 -16.47 22.59 4.63
N ALA A 93 -17.34 22.08 5.49
CA ALA A 93 -17.13 21.99 6.94
C ALA A 93 -15.87 21.16 7.28
N LEU A 94 -15.45 20.23 6.41
CA LEU A 94 -14.18 19.49 6.55
C LEU A 94 -12.94 20.34 6.26
N THR A 95 -13.09 21.47 5.57
CA THR A 95 -12.00 22.44 5.32
C THR A 95 -11.95 23.55 6.37
N ALA A 96 -13.02 23.73 7.16
CA ALA A 96 -13.01 24.58 8.34
C ALA A 96 -12.21 23.89 9.46
N PHE A 97 -11.17 24.56 9.94
CA PHE A 97 -10.18 23.99 10.85
C PHE A 97 -10.82 23.58 12.18
N ALA A 98 -10.59 22.32 12.58
CA ALA A 98 -11.11 21.64 13.77
C ALA A 98 -10.61 22.20 15.12
N GLU A 99 -10.30 23.49 15.20
CA GLU A 99 -9.86 24.14 16.44
C GLU A 99 -11.01 24.88 17.16
N HIS A 100 -12.15 25.13 16.48
CA HIS A 100 -13.29 25.89 17.01
C HIS A 100 -14.65 25.24 16.67
N PRO A 101 -15.19 24.35 17.53
CA PRO A 101 -16.49 23.70 17.32
C PRO A 101 -17.64 24.69 17.09
N GLU A 102 -17.58 25.86 17.73
CA GLU A 102 -18.52 26.97 17.57
C GLU A 102 -18.55 27.55 16.15
N GLU A 103 -17.41 27.57 15.44
CA GLU A 103 -17.34 28.03 14.06
C GLU A 103 -17.95 27.01 13.10
N ILE A 104 -17.79 25.72 13.39
CA ILE A 104 -18.41 24.64 12.62
C ILE A 104 -19.93 24.65 12.83
N ALA A 105 -20.41 24.80 14.07
CA ALA A 105 -21.83 24.89 14.39
C ALA A 105 -22.52 26.07 13.68
N ALA A 106 -21.81 27.19 13.50
CA ALA A 106 -22.33 28.36 12.79
C ALA A 106 -22.52 28.15 11.27
N LEU A 107 -21.94 27.10 10.70
CA LEU A 107 -22.16 26.74 9.30
C LEU A 107 -23.52 26.07 9.05
N PHE A 108 -24.13 25.49 10.09
CA PHE A 108 -25.41 24.79 9.97
C PHE A 108 -26.58 25.75 10.20
N GLY A 109 -27.66 25.55 9.44
CA GLY A 109 -28.85 26.40 9.51
C GLY A 109 -29.63 26.22 10.81
N THR A 110 -29.49 25.05 11.43
CA THR A 110 -30.15 24.72 12.71
C THR A 110 -29.26 23.92 13.66
N PRO A 111 -29.50 24.00 14.99
CA PRO A 111 -28.83 23.15 15.98
C PRO A 111 -29.07 21.65 15.76
N GLU A 112 -30.21 21.28 15.18
CA GLU A 112 -30.56 19.91 14.82
C GLU A 112 -29.65 19.36 13.73
N GLU A 113 -29.40 20.12 12.66
CA GLU A 113 -28.48 19.70 11.59
C GLU A 113 -27.05 19.53 12.10
N PHE A 114 -26.59 20.43 12.98
CA PHE A 114 -25.27 20.29 13.61
C PHE A 114 -25.18 19.02 14.48
N ARG A 115 -26.26 18.67 15.19
CA ARG A 115 -26.33 17.42 15.97
C ARG A 115 -26.28 16.19 15.07
N GLU A 116 -27.01 16.21 13.95
CA GLU A 116 -26.99 15.12 12.96
C GLU A 116 -25.58 14.89 12.39
N TYR A 117 -24.83 15.97 12.14
CA TYR A 117 -23.41 15.95 11.77
C TYR A 117 -22.49 15.39 12.87
N GLU A 118 -22.63 15.86 14.12
CA GLU A 118 -21.83 15.37 15.25
C GLU A 118 -22.05 13.87 15.51
N GLU A 119 -23.29 13.40 15.32
CA GLU A 119 -23.67 11.99 15.47
C GLU A 119 -23.29 11.15 14.23
N GLY A 120 -22.86 11.78 13.13
CA GLY A 120 -22.48 11.10 11.88
C GLY A 120 -23.67 10.44 11.17
N THR A 121 -24.87 10.98 11.36
CA THR A 121 -26.12 10.44 10.80
C THR A 121 -26.53 11.10 9.48
N ASP A 122 -26.09 12.34 9.25
CA ASP A 122 -26.25 13.10 8.01
C ASP A 122 -25.07 14.10 7.92
N PHE A 123 -24.90 14.76 6.77
CA PHE A 123 -23.80 15.69 6.48
C PHE A 123 -22.40 15.05 6.58
N THR A 124 -22.29 13.74 6.41
CA THR A 124 -21.03 12.99 6.47
C THR A 124 -20.08 13.34 5.32
N TYR A 125 -20.61 13.89 4.23
CA TYR A 125 -19.80 14.48 3.15
C TYR A 125 -19.20 15.85 3.51
N GLY A 126 -19.53 16.41 4.68
CA GLY A 126 -18.94 17.63 5.19
C GLY A 126 -19.45 18.90 4.51
N LEU A 127 -20.66 18.87 3.96
CA LEU A 127 -21.30 20.02 3.32
C LEU A 127 -22.39 20.57 4.23
N ALA A 128 -22.12 21.66 4.95
CA ALA A 128 -23.13 22.25 5.82
C ALA A 128 -24.31 22.79 4.98
N GLY A 129 -25.53 22.47 5.39
CA GLY A 129 -26.75 22.87 4.69
C GLY A 129 -27.14 22.01 3.48
N ILE A 130 -26.36 20.96 3.16
CA ILE A 130 -26.68 19.99 2.10
C ILE A 130 -26.66 18.59 2.72
N ARG A 131 -27.81 17.91 2.69
CA ARG A 131 -27.94 16.56 3.25
C ARG A 131 -27.24 15.53 2.36
N ASP A 132 -26.78 14.44 2.97
CA ASP A 132 -26.10 13.36 2.27
C ASP A 132 -26.98 12.73 1.18
N ALA A 133 -28.30 12.64 1.43
CA ALA A 133 -29.26 12.16 0.44
C ALA A 133 -29.30 13.02 -0.83
N GLU A 134 -29.16 14.35 -0.71
CA GLU A 134 -29.12 15.26 -1.86
C GLU A 134 -27.82 15.07 -2.65
N VAL A 135 -26.69 14.91 -1.96
CA VAL A 135 -25.40 14.59 -2.60
C VAL A 135 -25.45 13.25 -3.33
N ASP A 136 -26.05 12.23 -2.71
CA ASP A 136 -26.20 10.90 -3.31
C ASP A 136 -27.11 10.92 -4.55
N GLU A 137 -28.23 11.66 -4.50
CA GLU A 137 -29.13 11.84 -5.64
C GLU A 137 -28.43 12.53 -6.83
N GLU A 138 -27.63 13.56 -6.56
CA GLU A 138 -26.85 14.26 -7.57
C GLU A 138 -25.71 13.39 -8.13
N CYS A 139 -25.04 12.59 -7.28
CA CYS A 139 -24.06 11.60 -7.72
C CYS A 139 -24.69 10.54 -8.63
N ASP A 140 -25.87 10.02 -8.27
CA ASP A 140 -26.64 9.08 -9.09
C ASP A 140 -27.05 9.70 -10.43
N SER A 141 -27.39 10.99 -10.42
CA SER A 141 -27.74 11.74 -11.62
C SER A 141 -26.56 11.85 -12.58
N LEU A 142 -25.40 12.29 -12.08
CA LEU A 142 -24.18 12.39 -12.88
C LEU A 142 -23.72 11.01 -13.36
N GLN A 143 -23.82 9.96 -12.53
CA GLN A 143 -23.49 8.60 -12.96
C GLN A 143 -24.32 8.15 -14.16
N ARG A 144 -25.64 8.40 -14.14
CA ARG A 144 -26.53 8.09 -15.28
C ARG A 144 -26.15 8.85 -16.56
N VAL A 145 -25.75 10.12 -16.42
CA VAL A 145 -25.26 10.93 -17.56
C VAL A 145 -23.96 10.34 -18.14
N LEU A 146 -23.03 9.94 -17.27
CA LEU A 146 -21.77 9.32 -17.69
C LEU A 146 -22.00 7.96 -18.36
N GLU A 147 -22.92 7.15 -17.85
CA GLU A 147 -23.31 5.89 -18.46
C GLU A 147 -23.91 6.12 -19.86
N ALA A 148 -24.84 7.07 -20.02
CA ALA A 148 -25.39 7.42 -21.33
C ALA A 148 -24.31 7.94 -22.31
N ALA A 149 -23.39 8.78 -21.84
CA ALA A 149 -22.25 9.27 -22.63
C ALA A 149 -21.35 8.13 -23.15
N THR A 150 -21.29 7.00 -22.44
CA THR A 150 -20.55 5.82 -22.92
C THR A 150 -21.26 5.09 -24.04
N GLU A 151 -22.60 5.06 -24.02
CA GLU A 151 -23.42 4.47 -25.09
C GLU A 151 -23.27 5.27 -26.38
N ASP A 152 -23.14 6.60 -26.27
CA ASP A 152 -22.84 7.52 -27.38
C ASP A 152 -21.38 7.44 -27.87
N GLY A 153 -20.53 6.64 -27.21
CA GLY A 153 -19.15 6.41 -27.62
C GLY A 153 -18.20 7.57 -27.35
N LEU A 154 -18.56 8.51 -26.45
CA LEU A 154 -17.71 9.66 -26.12
C LEU A 154 -16.39 9.22 -25.46
N PHE A 155 -16.42 8.13 -24.69
CA PHE A 155 -15.25 7.49 -24.13
C PHE A 155 -15.50 5.99 -23.93
N ARG A 156 -14.42 5.23 -23.75
CA ARG A 156 -14.47 3.76 -23.65
C ARG A 156 -14.71 3.28 -22.22
N LEU A 157 -15.61 2.30 -22.09
CA LEU A 157 -15.66 1.41 -20.95
C LEU A 157 -14.69 0.24 -21.11
N GLY A 158 -14.28 -0.32 -19.98
CA GLY A 158 -13.42 -1.49 -19.92
C GLY A 158 -13.72 -2.36 -18.73
N LEU A 159 -13.11 -3.54 -18.72
CA LEU A 159 -13.15 -4.47 -17.60
C LEU A 159 -11.75 -4.58 -17.00
N SER A 160 -11.69 -4.75 -15.68
CA SER A 160 -10.46 -5.12 -14.99
C SER A 160 -10.70 -6.19 -13.94
N VAL A 161 -9.64 -6.91 -13.59
CA VAL A 161 -9.64 -7.94 -12.56
C VAL A 161 -8.51 -7.67 -11.57
N PRO A 162 -8.75 -7.76 -10.26
CA PRO A 162 -7.69 -7.66 -9.27
C PRO A 162 -6.81 -8.92 -9.28
N LEU A 163 -5.51 -8.75 -9.51
CA LEU A 163 -4.50 -9.80 -9.41
C LEU A 163 -3.46 -9.44 -8.33
N PRO A 164 -2.95 -10.43 -7.56
CA PRO A 164 -1.97 -10.19 -6.50
C PRO A 164 -0.57 -9.88 -7.06
N LEU A 165 -0.39 -8.73 -7.70
CA LEU A 165 0.90 -8.35 -8.29
C LEU A 165 1.98 -8.11 -7.21
N PRO A 166 3.26 -8.37 -7.51
CA PRO A 166 4.39 -8.15 -6.61
C PRO A 166 4.86 -6.70 -6.59
N LEU A 167 4.16 -5.75 -7.21
CA LEU A 167 4.61 -4.37 -7.34
C LEU A 167 3.48 -3.35 -7.23
N GLY A 168 3.84 -2.22 -6.62
CA GLY A 168 3.09 -0.99 -6.62
C GLY A 168 1.83 -0.94 -5.77
N PRO A 169 1.11 0.20 -5.76
CA PRO A 169 -0.05 0.39 -4.92
C PRO A 169 -1.22 -0.49 -5.35
N PRO A 170 -2.24 -0.66 -4.49
CA PRO A 170 -3.42 -1.47 -4.77
C PRO A 170 -4.11 -1.14 -6.10
N SER A 171 -4.08 0.13 -6.51
CA SER A 171 -4.64 0.55 -7.80
C SER A 171 -4.01 -0.21 -8.98
N LEU A 172 -2.71 -0.50 -8.96
CA LEU A 172 -2.03 -1.26 -10.01
C LEU A 172 -2.34 -2.76 -9.98
N THR A 173 -2.93 -3.28 -8.91
CA THR A 173 -3.37 -4.69 -8.87
C THR A 173 -4.58 -4.94 -9.76
N ARG A 174 -5.30 -3.88 -10.17
CA ARG A 174 -6.41 -3.96 -11.12
C ARG A 174 -5.86 -4.06 -12.55
N VAL A 175 -5.77 -5.29 -13.05
CA VAL A 175 -5.25 -5.58 -14.38
C VAL A 175 -6.37 -5.44 -15.40
N PRO A 176 -6.22 -4.61 -16.45
CA PRO A 176 -7.24 -4.44 -17.47
C PRO A 176 -7.35 -5.65 -18.38
N LEU A 177 -8.57 -5.93 -18.83
CA LEU A 177 -8.89 -6.90 -19.86
C LEU A 177 -9.08 -6.16 -21.19
N LEU A 178 -8.14 -6.33 -22.13
CA LEU A 178 -8.27 -5.71 -23.45
C LEU A 178 -9.43 -6.35 -24.20
N ASP A 179 -10.24 -5.48 -24.82
CA ASP A 179 -11.50 -5.84 -25.45
C ASP A 179 -12.43 -6.68 -24.54
N GLY A 180 -12.29 -6.50 -23.22
CA GLY A 180 -13.08 -7.18 -22.20
C GLY A 180 -12.67 -8.62 -21.90
N HIS A 181 -11.67 -9.20 -22.58
CA HIS A 181 -11.33 -10.62 -22.41
C HIS A 181 -9.83 -10.98 -22.48
N TRP A 182 -8.96 -10.14 -23.05
CA TRP A 182 -7.52 -10.45 -23.12
C TRP A 182 -6.76 -9.92 -21.91
N ILE A 183 -6.11 -10.80 -21.15
CA ILE A 183 -5.28 -10.43 -20.00
C ILE A 183 -3.79 -10.60 -20.30
N ASP A 184 -2.97 -9.65 -19.86
CA ASP A 184 -1.53 -9.67 -20.11
C ASP A 184 -0.86 -10.88 -19.44
N ARG A 185 -0.20 -11.73 -20.23
CA ARG A 185 0.43 -12.97 -19.76
C ARG A 185 1.53 -12.72 -18.73
N HIS A 186 2.30 -11.65 -18.88
CA HIS A 186 3.40 -11.36 -17.95
C HIS A 186 2.88 -10.93 -16.58
N LEU A 187 1.79 -10.16 -16.55
CA LEU A 187 1.13 -9.82 -15.28
C LEU A 187 0.52 -11.06 -14.63
N VAL A 188 -0.04 -11.98 -15.41
CA VAL A 188 -0.50 -13.28 -14.92
C VAL A 188 0.66 -14.09 -14.33
N GLU A 189 1.82 -14.14 -14.99
CA GLU A 189 3.03 -14.80 -14.46
C GLU A 189 3.44 -14.21 -13.10
N LEU A 190 3.48 -12.89 -12.99
CA LEU A 190 3.83 -12.22 -11.73
C LEU A 190 2.80 -12.50 -10.62
N ALA A 191 1.52 -12.54 -10.96
CA ALA A 191 0.44 -12.86 -10.01
C ALA A 191 0.49 -14.32 -9.53
N GLU A 192 0.68 -15.26 -10.46
CA GLU A 192 0.87 -16.68 -10.17
C GLU A 192 2.10 -16.91 -9.30
N TRP A 193 3.20 -16.21 -9.58
CA TRP A 193 4.41 -16.28 -8.76
C TRP A 193 4.17 -15.81 -7.33
N CYS A 194 3.46 -14.69 -7.12
CA CYS A 194 3.05 -14.27 -5.78
C CYS A 194 2.18 -15.31 -5.07
N ALA A 195 1.23 -15.90 -5.80
CA ALA A 195 0.31 -16.88 -5.22
C ALA A 195 1.06 -18.17 -4.81
N GLU A 196 2.01 -18.64 -5.63
CA GLU A 196 2.86 -19.80 -5.33
C GLU A 196 3.79 -19.53 -4.14
N LEU A 197 4.34 -18.31 -4.02
CA LEU A 197 5.09 -17.91 -2.82
C LEU A 197 4.21 -17.95 -1.56
N GLY A 198 2.98 -17.42 -1.65
CA GLY A 198 2.01 -17.50 -0.56
C GLY A 198 1.67 -18.95 -0.19
N ALA A 199 1.44 -19.81 -1.18
CA ALA A 199 1.17 -21.24 -0.97
C ALA A 199 2.36 -21.98 -0.35
N ALA A 200 3.59 -21.53 -0.63
CA ALA A 200 4.81 -22.01 0.01
C ALA A 200 5.05 -21.44 1.43
N GLY A 201 4.12 -20.64 1.96
CA GLY A 201 4.17 -20.07 3.31
C GLY A 201 4.99 -18.79 3.44
N TYR A 202 5.34 -18.13 2.33
CA TYR A 202 5.99 -16.83 2.39
C TYR A 202 4.99 -15.74 2.75
N CYS A 203 5.39 -14.85 3.65
CA CYS A 203 4.61 -13.68 4.00
C CYS A 203 5.03 -12.49 3.13
N ARG A 204 4.05 -11.89 2.44
CA ARG A 204 4.25 -10.73 1.56
C ARG A 204 4.02 -9.43 2.32
N MET A 205 4.97 -8.50 2.24
CA MET A 205 4.93 -7.21 2.94
C MET A 205 5.35 -6.07 1.99
N PRO A 206 4.83 -4.85 2.14
CA PRO A 206 5.28 -3.69 1.36
C PRO A 206 6.77 -3.40 1.59
N ALA A 207 7.43 -2.87 0.56
CA ALA A 207 8.77 -2.33 0.72
C ALA A 207 8.74 -0.97 1.44
N LEU A 208 9.83 -0.67 2.15
CA LEU A 208 10.13 0.67 2.68
C LEU A 208 10.39 1.71 1.58
N ASP A 209 10.63 1.23 0.36
CA ASP A 209 10.90 2.07 -0.79
C ASP A 209 9.62 2.84 -1.18
N PRO A 210 9.65 4.19 -1.16
CA PRO A 210 8.44 4.99 -1.33
C PRO A 210 7.97 5.08 -2.79
N HIS A 211 8.69 4.48 -3.75
CA HIS A 211 8.31 4.54 -5.15
C HIS A 211 7.03 3.71 -5.41
N PRO A 212 6.07 4.21 -6.22
CA PRO A 212 4.84 3.49 -6.57
C PRO A 212 5.02 2.18 -7.36
N LEU A 213 6.26 1.76 -7.64
CA LEU A 213 6.58 0.52 -8.37
C LEU A 213 7.54 -0.35 -7.55
N ALA A 214 7.72 -0.01 -6.28
CA ALA A 214 8.50 -0.81 -5.36
C ALA A 214 7.94 -2.23 -5.27
N TRP A 215 8.85 -3.21 -5.35
CA TRP A 215 8.47 -4.60 -5.21
C TRP A 215 8.10 -4.89 -3.77
N TYR A 216 7.05 -5.67 -3.58
CA TYR A 216 6.75 -6.28 -2.30
C TYR A 216 7.91 -7.19 -1.87
N ARG A 217 8.13 -7.23 -0.57
CA ARG A 217 9.16 -8.01 0.12
C ARG A 217 8.53 -9.31 0.58
N PHE A 218 9.24 -10.41 0.40
CA PHE A 218 8.76 -11.74 0.82
C PHE A 218 9.60 -12.24 1.97
N TYR A 219 8.97 -12.75 3.01
CA TYR A 219 9.60 -13.28 4.21
C TYR A 219 9.35 -14.79 4.28
N PRO A 220 10.37 -15.63 4.45
CA PRO A 220 10.22 -17.09 4.46
C PRO A 220 9.25 -17.59 5.55
N PRO A 221 8.69 -18.80 5.39
CA PRO A 221 7.90 -19.43 6.45
C PRO A 221 8.74 -19.57 7.73
N GLY A 222 8.13 -19.32 8.88
CA GLY A 222 8.80 -19.37 10.19
C GLY A 222 9.69 -18.15 10.50
N THR A 223 9.53 -17.05 9.77
CA THR A 223 10.22 -15.78 10.05
C THR A 223 10.01 -15.33 11.51
N ASP A 224 11.11 -15.08 12.23
CA ASP A 224 11.07 -14.35 13.49
C ASP A 224 10.83 -12.86 13.20
N TRP A 225 9.61 -12.39 13.42
CA TRP A 225 9.21 -11.01 13.16
C TRP A 225 9.93 -9.95 14.01
N CYS A 226 10.61 -10.36 15.09
CA CYS A 226 11.47 -9.45 15.84
C CYS A 226 12.77 -9.13 15.06
N LEU A 227 13.27 -10.10 14.29
CA LEU A 227 14.51 -10.06 13.50
C LEU A 227 14.24 -10.46 12.04
N ALA A 228 13.14 -9.95 11.47
CA ALA A 228 12.64 -10.39 10.17
C ALA A 228 13.70 -10.20 9.08
N THR A 229 14.03 -11.30 8.40
CA THR A 229 14.99 -11.32 7.29
C THR A 229 14.24 -11.61 6.00
N GLU A 230 14.38 -10.73 5.02
CA GLU A 230 13.79 -10.91 3.69
C GLU A 230 14.35 -12.17 3.02
N ALA A 231 13.51 -12.85 2.26
CA ALA A 231 13.91 -13.94 1.40
C ALA A 231 14.96 -13.47 0.38
N SER A 232 15.97 -14.31 0.13
CA SER A 232 16.95 -14.01 -0.92
C SER A 232 16.27 -13.93 -2.30
N PRO A 233 16.76 -13.11 -3.24
CA PRO A 233 16.24 -13.06 -4.60
C PRO A 233 16.21 -14.43 -5.30
N ALA A 234 17.20 -15.29 -5.00
CA ALA A 234 17.29 -16.63 -5.55
C ALA A 234 16.12 -17.55 -5.13
N ALA A 235 15.60 -17.38 -3.91
CA ALA A 235 14.49 -18.20 -3.40
C ALA A 235 13.20 -17.98 -4.21
N GLY A 236 12.94 -16.74 -4.63
CA GLY A 236 11.79 -16.41 -5.49
C GLY A 236 12.03 -16.77 -6.96
N ALA A 237 13.27 -16.72 -7.44
CA ALA A 237 13.60 -16.92 -8.86
C ALA A 237 13.24 -18.32 -9.36
N GLU A 238 13.50 -19.37 -8.56
CA GLU A 238 13.17 -20.75 -8.95
C GLU A 238 11.65 -20.95 -9.09
N ILE A 239 10.87 -20.46 -8.12
CA ILE A 239 9.40 -20.52 -8.17
C ILE A 239 8.90 -19.76 -9.40
N ARG A 240 9.45 -18.58 -9.68
CA ARG A 240 9.07 -17.80 -10.86
C ARG A 240 9.36 -18.54 -12.17
N HIS A 241 10.51 -19.19 -12.27
CA HIS A 241 10.86 -20.00 -13.43
C HIS A 241 9.88 -21.17 -13.62
N GLN A 242 9.49 -21.84 -12.54
CA GLN A 242 8.49 -22.91 -12.57
C GLN A 242 7.11 -22.40 -13.01
N VAL A 243 6.70 -21.21 -12.56
CA VAL A 243 5.46 -20.56 -13.00
C VAL A 243 5.49 -20.23 -14.49
N GLY A 244 6.59 -19.67 -15.00
CA GLY A 244 6.75 -19.41 -16.43
C GLY A 244 6.65 -20.70 -17.25
N ALA A 245 7.32 -21.77 -16.81
CA ALA A 245 7.23 -23.09 -17.44
C ALA A 245 5.81 -23.69 -17.37
N LYS A 246 5.08 -23.45 -16.27
CA LYS A 246 3.67 -23.85 -16.10
C LYS A 246 2.78 -23.11 -17.10
N LEU A 247 2.91 -21.79 -17.20
CA LEU A 247 2.14 -20.97 -18.14
C LEU A 247 2.48 -21.27 -19.61
N ASN A 248 3.68 -21.75 -19.93
CA ASN A 248 4.03 -22.23 -21.28
C ASN A 248 3.21 -23.48 -21.69
N ARG A 249 2.61 -24.18 -20.72
CA ARG A 249 1.73 -25.33 -20.96
C ARG A 249 0.25 -24.97 -20.95
N PHE A 250 -0.10 -23.69 -20.76
CA PHE A 250 -1.47 -23.20 -20.90
C PHE A 250 -1.96 -23.49 -22.33
N ARG A 251 -3.18 -24.04 -22.43
CA ARG A 251 -3.77 -24.49 -23.71
C ARG A 251 -4.99 -23.68 -24.16
N GLY A 252 -5.37 -22.66 -23.39
CA GLY A 252 -6.44 -21.75 -23.76
C GLY A 252 -6.04 -20.79 -24.87
N GLY A 253 -6.97 -19.91 -25.23
CA GLY A 253 -6.78 -18.85 -26.22
C GLY A 253 -5.60 -17.96 -25.85
N THR A 254 -4.81 -17.61 -26.86
CA THR A 254 -3.74 -16.62 -26.74
C THR A 254 -3.77 -15.68 -27.92
N CYS A 255 -3.45 -14.42 -27.70
CA CYS A 255 -3.37 -13.40 -28.73
C CYS A 255 -2.07 -12.60 -28.58
N GLU A 256 -1.53 -12.09 -29.69
CA GLU A 256 -0.45 -11.10 -29.64
C GLU A 256 -1.01 -9.71 -29.94
N ILE A 257 -0.80 -8.78 -29.01
CA ILE A 257 -1.23 -7.37 -29.14
C ILE A 257 -0.01 -6.50 -28.79
N ASP A 258 0.35 -5.58 -29.67
CA ASP A 258 1.53 -4.70 -29.51
C ASP A 258 2.83 -5.47 -29.18
N GLY A 259 3.00 -6.67 -29.76
CA GLY A 259 4.18 -7.52 -29.53
C GLY A 259 4.24 -8.18 -28.15
N ARG A 260 3.12 -8.20 -27.42
CA ARG A 260 2.97 -8.87 -26.12
C ARG A 260 1.96 -10.00 -26.22
N THR A 261 2.21 -11.09 -25.50
CA THR A 261 1.27 -12.21 -25.41
C THR A 261 0.19 -11.93 -24.36
N TYR A 262 -1.05 -12.11 -24.76
CA TYR A 262 -2.23 -12.08 -23.91
C TYR A 262 -2.86 -13.46 -23.84
N LEU A 263 -3.49 -13.77 -22.72
CA LEU A 263 -4.27 -14.98 -22.50
C LEU A 263 -5.75 -14.63 -22.58
N ASP A 264 -6.55 -15.54 -23.11
CA ASP A 264 -8.00 -15.46 -22.94
C ASP A 264 -8.30 -15.59 -21.43
N PHE A 265 -8.98 -14.59 -20.90
CA PHE A 265 -9.21 -14.51 -19.46
C PHE A 265 -10.18 -15.60 -18.97
N ASP A 266 -11.20 -15.96 -19.75
CA ASP A 266 -12.14 -17.00 -19.34
C ASP A 266 -11.47 -18.37 -19.32
N ASP A 267 -10.65 -18.68 -20.31
CA ASP A 267 -9.84 -19.90 -20.32
C ASP A 267 -8.83 -19.93 -19.16
N TYR A 268 -8.20 -18.80 -18.85
CA TYR A 268 -7.31 -18.69 -17.69
C TYR A 268 -8.08 -18.81 -16.36
N ALA A 269 -9.26 -18.20 -16.26
CA ALA A 269 -10.12 -18.28 -15.09
C ALA A 269 -10.71 -19.70 -14.89
N GLY A 270 -10.87 -20.47 -15.96
CA GLY A 270 -11.28 -21.87 -15.91
C GLY A 270 -10.11 -22.86 -15.70
N TRP A 271 -8.86 -22.39 -15.71
CA TRP A 271 -7.71 -23.27 -15.73
C TRP A 271 -7.44 -23.93 -14.36
N ASP A 272 -7.52 -25.26 -14.33
CA ASP A 272 -7.35 -26.11 -13.15
C ASP A 272 -5.97 -26.01 -12.47
N ARG A 273 -4.95 -25.56 -13.20
CA ARG A 273 -3.57 -25.38 -12.67
C ARG A 273 -3.27 -23.97 -12.18
N ARG A 274 -4.26 -23.08 -12.20
CA ARG A 274 -4.16 -21.73 -11.65
C ARG A 274 -3.96 -21.81 -10.14
N VAL A 275 -3.00 -21.05 -9.61
CA VAL A 275 -2.75 -20.94 -8.16
C VAL A 275 -3.26 -19.63 -7.59
N VAL A 276 -3.47 -18.61 -8.43
CA VAL A 276 -4.18 -17.39 -7.99
C VAL A 276 -5.56 -17.76 -7.41
N PRO A 277 -5.85 -17.40 -6.15
CA PRO A 277 -7.04 -17.86 -5.44
C PRO A 277 -8.31 -17.09 -5.81
N GLY A 278 -9.45 -17.71 -5.49
CA GLY A 278 -10.78 -17.12 -5.63
C GLY A 278 -11.40 -17.26 -7.02
N ASP A 279 -12.65 -16.83 -7.13
CA ASP A 279 -13.37 -16.73 -8.40
C ASP A 279 -12.98 -15.42 -9.11
N LEU A 280 -12.11 -15.51 -10.11
CA LEU A 280 -11.66 -14.33 -10.85
C LEU A 280 -12.77 -13.74 -11.73
N THR A 281 -13.72 -14.56 -12.20
CA THR A 281 -14.81 -14.10 -13.07
C THR A 281 -15.80 -13.25 -12.27
N ALA A 282 -16.14 -13.67 -11.05
CA ALA A 282 -16.95 -12.87 -10.12
C ALA A 282 -16.25 -11.56 -9.67
N ARG A 283 -14.93 -11.49 -9.78
CA ARG A 283 -14.12 -10.31 -9.40
C ARG A 283 -13.87 -9.33 -10.55
N ARG A 284 -14.45 -9.55 -11.73
CA ARG A 284 -14.43 -8.57 -12.81
C ARG A 284 -15.14 -7.30 -12.37
N THR A 285 -14.53 -6.16 -12.65
CA THR A 285 -15.10 -4.85 -12.37
C THR A 285 -15.15 -4.04 -13.65
N ALA A 286 -16.31 -3.45 -13.93
CA ALA A 286 -16.50 -2.52 -15.02
C ALA A 286 -16.14 -1.10 -14.59
N GLY A 287 -15.69 -0.30 -15.55
CA GLY A 287 -15.33 1.08 -15.30
C GLY A 287 -14.85 1.81 -16.54
N ILE A 288 -14.29 2.98 -16.30
CA ILE A 288 -13.86 3.92 -17.35
C ILE A 288 -12.40 3.64 -17.73
N VAL A 289 -12.11 3.52 -19.03
CA VAL A 289 -10.73 3.47 -19.52
C VAL A 289 -10.12 4.87 -19.42
N VAL A 290 -9.18 5.06 -18.48
CA VAL A 290 -8.64 6.38 -18.11
C VAL A 290 -8.06 7.13 -19.30
N ALA A 291 -7.30 6.46 -20.17
CA ALA A 291 -6.71 7.09 -21.34
C ALA A 291 -7.77 7.61 -22.33
N SER A 292 -8.87 6.86 -22.50
CA SER A 292 -9.97 7.27 -23.39
C SER A 292 -10.74 8.46 -22.81
N TRP A 293 -11.00 8.46 -21.51
CA TRP A 293 -11.64 9.57 -20.81
C TRP A 293 -10.79 10.84 -20.88
N ASN A 294 -9.51 10.74 -20.51
CA ASN A 294 -8.62 11.90 -20.49
C ASN A 294 -8.45 12.50 -21.89
N ALA A 295 -8.39 11.66 -22.95
CA ALA A 295 -8.36 12.14 -24.33
C ALA A 295 -9.64 12.89 -24.73
N TRP A 296 -10.82 12.41 -24.30
CA TRP A 296 -12.09 13.10 -24.54
C TRP A 296 -12.16 14.44 -23.82
N VAL A 297 -11.78 14.51 -22.53
CA VAL A 297 -11.71 15.77 -21.77
C VAL A 297 -10.73 16.76 -22.40
N GLU A 298 -9.57 16.28 -22.89
CA GLU A 298 -8.58 17.12 -23.60
C GLU A 298 -9.11 17.66 -24.92
N ALA A 299 -9.81 16.84 -25.69
CA ALA A 299 -10.37 17.27 -26.98
C ALA A 299 -11.44 18.36 -26.83
N GLY A 300 -12.17 18.36 -25.71
CA GLY A 300 -13.25 19.32 -25.43
C GLY A 300 -12.88 20.48 -24.51
N SER A 301 -11.61 20.65 -24.11
CA SER A 301 -11.23 21.74 -23.20
C SER A 301 -9.81 22.30 -23.36
N ASP A 302 -9.67 23.61 -23.18
CA ASP A 302 -8.36 24.31 -23.15
C ASP A 302 -7.63 24.18 -21.79
N GLY A 303 -8.20 23.45 -20.82
CA GLY A 303 -7.71 23.41 -19.44
C GLY A 303 -7.89 22.09 -18.69
N GLY A 304 -8.32 21.01 -19.36
CA GLY A 304 -8.56 19.71 -18.72
C GLY A 304 -9.85 19.65 -17.87
N ARG A 305 -10.81 20.53 -18.17
CA ARG A 305 -12.13 20.60 -17.54
C ARG A 305 -13.19 20.80 -18.62
N ILE A 306 -14.21 19.96 -18.66
CA ILE A 306 -15.28 20.03 -19.67
C ILE A 306 -16.64 20.07 -18.97
N ASP A 307 -17.57 20.86 -19.51
CA ASP A 307 -18.96 20.85 -19.07
C ASP A 307 -19.68 19.64 -19.67
N LEU A 308 -20.22 18.79 -18.79
CA LEU A 308 -21.07 17.67 -19.15
C LEU A 308 -22.44 17.91 -18.52
N HIS A 309 -23.35 18.50 -19.31
CA HIS A 309 -24.73 18.80 -18.88
C HIS A 309 -24.81 19.67 -17.61
N GLY A 310 -23.95 20.69 -17.50
CA GLY A 310 -23.89 21.59 -16.35
C GLY A 310 -22.98 21.10 -15.22
N GLU A 311 -22.33 19.95 -15.38
CA GLU A 311 -21.33 19.42 -14.45
C GLU A 311 -19.92 19.58 -15.00
N VAL A 312 -19.06 20.30 -14.27
CA VAL A 312 -17.67 20.49 -14.69
C VAL A 312 -16.83 19.30 -14.27
N VAL A 313 -16.65 18.36 -15.20
CA VAL A 313 -15.84 17.16 -14.99
C VAL A 313 -14.37 17.40 -15.36
N THR A 314 -13.46 16.62 -14.75
CA THR A 314 -12.01 16.77 -14.93
C THR A 314 -11.36 15.47 -15.42
N LYS A 315 -10.06 15.53 -15.74
CA LYS A 315 -9.27 14.32 -15.98
C LYS A 315 -9.27 13.38 -14.76
N LEU A 316 -9.18 12.10 -15.04
CA LEU A 316 -8.92 11.05 -14.05
C LEU A 316 -7.41 10.88 -13.87
N ASP A 317 -6.99 10.57 -12.65
CA ASP A 317 -5.59 10.30 -12.35
C ASP A 317 -5.16 8.93 -12.89
N HIS A 318 -3.90 8.85 -13.28
CA HIS A 318 -3.27 7.57 -13.58
C HIS A 318 -3.09 6.74 -12.29
N PRO A 319 -3.09 5.39 -12.40
CA PRO A 319 -2.99 4.53 -11.23
C PRO A 319 -1.70 4.77 -10.45
N GLY A 320 -1.84 5.05 -9.15
CA GLY A 320 -0.70 5.25 -8.25
C GLY A 320 0.07 6.54 -8.50
N GLY A 321 -0.55 7.52 -9.18
CA GLY A 321 0.08 8.78 -9.55
C GLY A 321 1.15 8.65 -10.64
N LEU A 322 1.22 7.49 -11.32
CA LEU A 322 2.23 7.23 -12.34
C LEU A 322 2.01 8.09 -13.58
N ARG A 323 3.00 8.91 -13.93
CA ARG A 323 3.06 9.64 -15.19
C ARG A 323 3.70 8.72 -16.24
N ALA A 324 3.00 8.54 -17.36
CA ALA A 324 3.42 7.60 -18.40
C ALA A 324 4.89 7.84 -18.83
N TRP A 325 5.68 6.76 -18.90
CA TRP A 325 7.07 6.68 -19.40
C TRP A 325 8.17 7.42 -18.63
N SER A 326 7.87 8.32 -17.68
CA SER A 326 8.90 8.98 -16.85
C SER A 326 9.28 8.20 -15.58
N ASP A 327 8.41 7.29 -15.14
CA ASP A 327 8.47 6.76 -13.78
C ASP A 327 9.14 5.37 -13.70
N TYR A 328 9.56 4.79 -14.82
CA TYR A 328 10.30 3.54 -14.85
C TYR A 328 11.22 3.44 -16.07
N ALA A 329 12.29 2.66 -15.90
CA ALA A 329 13.24 2.36 -16.97
C ALA A 329 13.27 0.85 -17.22
N GLY A 330 12.97 0.44 -18.46
CA GLY A 330 13.12 -0.94 -18.91
C GLY A 330 14.58 -1.28 -19.12
N MET A 331 15.16 -2.04 -18.19
CA MET A 331 16.59 -2.33 -18.15
C MET A 331 16.92 -3.74 -18.65
N SER A 332 18.13 -3.90 -19.21
CA SER A 332 18.70 -5.24 -19.45
C SER A 332 18.94 -5.96 -18.11
N PRO A 333 19.02 -7.30 -18.06
CA PRO A 333 19.24 -8.03 -16.81
C PRO A 333 20.48 -7.56 -16.03
N ALA A 334 21.61 -7.32 -16.71
CA ALA A 334 22.84 -6.85 -16.07
C ALA A 334 22.71 -5.42 -15.51
N SER A 335 22.01 -4.54 -16.22
CA SER A 335 21.74 -3.17 -15.76
C SER A 335 20.72 -3.15 -14.61
N LEU A 336 19.72 -4.03 -14.67
CA LEU A 336 18.69 -4.18 -13.63
C LEU A 336 19.32 -4.62 -12.32
N GLU A 337 20.13 -5.68 -12.32
CA GLU A 337 20.77 -6.18 -11.11
C GLU A 337 21.64 -5.10 -10.45
N SER A 338 22.40 -4.35 -11.26
CA SER A 338 23.21 -3.23 -10.75
C SER A 338 22.34 -2.12 -10.15
N ALA A 339 21.24 -1.75 -10.82
CA ALA A 339 20.35 -0.68 -10.36
C ALA A 339 19.58 -1.08 -9.10
N GLU A 340 19.09 -2.32 -9.01
CA GLU A 340 18.45 -2.89 -7.83
C GLU A 340 19.42 -2.95 -6.65
N ARG A 341 20.68 -3.32 -6.88
CA ARG A 341 21.71 -3.36 -5.84
C ARG A 341 22.01 -1.97 -5.29
N VAL A 342 22.19 -0.97 -6.15
CA VAL A 342 22.39 0.43 -5.74
C VAL A 342 21.17 0.94 -4.96
N ARG A 343 19.96 0.70 -5.48
CA ARG A 343 18.73 1.15 -4.83
C ARG A 343 18.52 0.48 -3.48
N SER A 344 18.77 -0.81 -3.37
CA SER A 344 18.67 -1.57 -2.12
C SER A 344 19.69 -1.08 -1.09
N ALA A 345 20.93 -0.80 -1.50
CA ALA A 345 21.94 -0.19 -0.64
C ALA A 345 21.50 1.20 -0.15
N THR A 346 20.98 2.05 -1.03
CA THR A 346 20.45 3.37 -0.64
C THR A 346 19.29 3.25 0.37
N VAL A 347 18.35 2.32 0.16
CA VAL A 347 17.26 2.08 1.11
C VAL A 347 17.79 1.57 2.46
N ALA A 348 18.80 0.69 2.45
CA ALA A 348 19.41 0.15 3.67
C ALA A 348 20.14 1.23 4.47
N GLU A 349 21.02 2.02 3.85
CA GLU A 349 21.73 3.14 4.50
C GLU A 349 20.74 4.14 5.13
N LEU A 350 19.65 4.44 4.42
CA LEU A 350 18.63 5.35 4.93
C LEU A 350 17.81 4.76 6.09
N ARG A 351 17.59 3.44 6.09
CA ARG A 351 16.98 2.73 7.22
C ARG A 351 17.88 2.81 8.45
N GLU A 352 19.18 2.60 8.30
CA GLU A 352 20.16 2.75 9.38
C GLU A 352 20.15 4.18 9.94
N LEU A 353 20.13 5.20 9.08
CA LEU A 353 20.02 6.60 9.48
C LEU A 353 18.71 6.91 10.21
N ALA A 354 17.60 6.33 9.79
CA ALA A 354 16.30 6.49 10.46
C ALA A 354 16.29 5.81 11.84
N VAL A 355 16.98 4.67 11.99
CA VAL A 355 17.17 4.00 13.28
C VAL A 355 18.07 4.83 14.20
N ASP A 356 19.21 5.34 13.74
CA ASP A 356 20.11 6.19 14.54
C ASP A 356 19.41 7.48 15.02
N ARG A 357 18.61 8.11 14.15
CA ARG A 357 17.78 9.26 14.56
C ARG A 357 16.70 8.87 15.55
N THR A 358 16.08 7.70 15.40
CA THR A 358 15.05 7.21 16.32
C THR A 358 15.61 6.97 17.72
N VAL A 359 16.82 6.40 17.84
CA VAL A 359 17.52 6.25 19.12
C VAL A 359 17.77 7.62 19.78
N ARG A 360 17.91 8.69 18.99
CA ARG A 360 18.14 10.06 19.49
C ARG A 360 16.87 10.84 19.82
N THR A 361 15.72 10.53 19.21
CA THR A 361 14.50 11.36 19.34
C THR A 361 13.31 10.68 20.02
N ASP A 362 13.39 9.40 20.37
CA ASP A 362 12.26 8.66 20.96
C ASP A 362 12.70 7.77 22.13
N PRO A 363 12.65 8.28 23.38
CA PRO A 363 13.01 7.50 24.57
C PRO A 363 12.02 6.36 24.89
N ALA A 364 10.89 6.23 24.18
CA ALA A 364 9.82 5.29 24.54
C ALA A 364 9.65 4.12 23.56
N GLY A 365 10.16 4.20 22.32
CA GLY A 365 9.69 3.33 21.23
C GLY A 365 10.64 2.24 20.70
N ILE A 366 11.96 2.42 20.70
CA ILE A 366 12.90 1.47 20.07
C ILE A 366 13.99 1.06 21.07
N LEU A 367 14.39 -0.22 21.02
CA LEU A 367 15.51 -0.72 21.82
C LEU A 367 16.82 -0.18 21.26
N THR A 368 17.68 0.40 22.09
CA THR A 368 19.04 0.78 21.69
C THR A 368 19.87 -0.47 21.33
N GLN A 369 20.97 -0.30 20.57
CA GLN A 369 21.87 -1.42 20.26
C GLN A 369 22.40 -2.10 21.54
N VAL A 370 22.70 -1.31 22.57
CA VAL A 370 23.08 -1.78 23.90
C VAL A 370 21.96 -2.63 24.53
N GLN A 371 20.71 -2.19 24.43
CA GLN A 371 19.55 -2.92 24.93
C GLN A 371 19.32 -4.24 24.18
N ILE A 372 19.52 -4.27 22.86
CA ILE A 372 19.44 -5.50 22.05
C ILE A 372 20.51 -6.50 22.50
N GLN A 373 21.76 -6.05 22.63
CA GLN A 373 22.87 -6.90 23.12
C GLN A 373 22.61 -7.46 24.52
N ILE A 374 22.02 -6.66 25.41
CA ILE A 374 21.59 -7.09 26.75
C ILE A 374 20.50 -8.16 26.66
N ILE A 375 19.49 -7.98 25.81
CA ILE A 375 18.40 -8.95 25.63
C ILE A 375 18.91 -10.27 25.03
N ASP A 376 19.80 -10.22 24.04
CA ASP A 376 20.39 -11.42 23.42
C ASP A 376 21.33 -12.17 24.37
N ALA A 377 22.03 -11.47 25.25
CA ALA A 377 22.76 -12.11 26.35
C ALA A 377 21.79 -12.77 27.35
N LEU A 378 20.69 -12.10 27.71
CA LEU A 378 19.67 -12.67 28.61
C LEU A 378 18.95 -13.90 28.01
N ARG A 379 18.78 -13.98 26.69
CA ARG A 379 18.17 -15.14 26.01
C ARG A 379 19.02 -16.41 26.07
N ARG A 380 20.34 -16.25 26.17
CA ARG A 380 21.31 -17.37 26.19
C ARG A 380 21.44 -18.04 27.56
N HIS A 381 20.89 -17.41 28.61
CA HIS A 381 21.05 -17.87 29.97
C HIS A 381 19.72 -17.79 30.76
N PRO A 382 19.34 -18.85 31.49
CA PRO A 382 18.13 -18.81 32.31
C PRO A 382 18.24 -17.81 33.47
N TRP A 383 19.44 -17.59 34.00
CA TRP A 383 19.80 -16.53 34.95
C TRP A 383 21.25 -16.13 34.72
N ILE A 384 21.54 -14.83 34.73
CA ILE A 384 22.88 -14.28 34.47
C ILE A 384 23.23 -13.18 35.48
N SER A 385 24.43 -13.23 36.05
CA SER A 385 24.89 -12.17 36.96
C SER A 385 25.16 -10.86 36.21
N ALA A 386 25.21 -9.73 36.93
CA ALA A 386 25.50 -8.44 36.31
C ALA A 386 26.86 -8.42 35.59
N GLU A 387 27.84 -9.10 36.19
CA GLU A 387 29.22 -9.18 35.68
C GLU A 387 29.27 -9.95 34.37
N VAL A 388 28.65 -11.14 34.33
CA VAL A 388 28.63 -11.98 33.13
C VAL A 388 27.74 -11.37 32.05
N LEU A 389 26.65 -10.70 32.44
CA LEU A 389 25.77 -10.00 31.51
C LEU A 389 26.47 -8.84 30.81
N ALA A 390 27.27 -8.06 31.54
CA ALA A 390 28.05 -6.96 30.96
C ALA A 390 29.06 -7.50 29.94
N GLU A 391 29.75 -8.59 30.29
CA GLU A 391 30.74 -9.24 29.41
C GLU A 391 30.09 -9.83 28.15
N GLU A 392 29.01 -10.60 28.29
CA GLU A 392 28.29 -11.26 27.19
C GLU A 392 27.56 -10.28 26.26
N ALA A 393 27.14 -9.13 26.79
CA ALA A 393 26.56 -8.04 26.01
C ALA A 393 27.63 -7.10 25.42
N LEU A 394 28.92 -7.35 25.69
CA LEU A 394 30.06 -6.53 25.23
C LEU A 394 29.95 -5.06 25.67
N VAL A 395 29.43 -4.81 26.88
CA VAL A 395 29.26 -3.47 27.45
C VAL A 395 29.95 -3.35 28.80
N SER A 396 30.36 -2.14 29.17
CA SER A 396 30.89 -1.92 30.52
C SER A 396 29.79 -2.11 31.58
N LYS A 397 30.17 -2.54 32.79
CA LYS A 397 29.23 -2.63 33.92
C LYS A 397 28.55 -1.29 34.22
N GLN A 398 29.24 -0.18 33.98
CA GLN A 398 28.66 1.16 34.15
C GLN A 398 27.61 1.45 33.06
N THR A 399 27.90 1.11 31.81
CA THR A 399 26.97 1.23 30.67
C THR A 399 25.73 0.36 30.84
N LEU A 400 25.89 -0.84 31.42
CA LEU A 400 24.78 -1.76 31.71
C LEU A 400 23.69 -1.11 32.58
N PHE A 401 24.06 -0.26 33.54
CA PHE A 401 23.12 0.36 34.50
C PHE A 401 22.76 1.82 34.19
N ASN A 402 23.26 2.39 33.09
CA ASN A 402 22.95 3.75 32.68
C ASN A 402 21.54 3.86 32.04
N PRO A 403 20.99 5.09 31.95
CA PRO A 403 19.89 5.39 31.02
C PRO A 403 20.28 4.95 29.60
N GLY A 404 19.42 4.21 28.90
CA GLY A 404 19.71 3.52 27.64
C GLY A 404 20.24 2.08 27.77
N GLY A 405 20.41 1.55 28.99
CA GLY A 405 20.82 0.17 29.29
C GLY A 405 19.74 -0.67 30.00
N LEU A 406 20.15 -1.57 30.88
CA LEU A 406 19.27 -2.50 31.63
C LEU A 406 18.25 -1.76 32.51
N LYS A 407 18.63 -0.60 33.08
CA LYS A 407 17.76 0.21 33.93
C LYS A 407 16.51 0.70 33.20
N GLU A 408 16.64 1.06 31.92
CA GLU A 408 15.53 1.53 31.12
C GLU A 408 14.64 0.37 30.64
N LEU A 409 15.24 -0.79 30.38
CA LEU A 409 14.49 -2.02 30.07
C LEU A 409 13.62 -2.50 31.22
N LEU A 410 14.13 -2.43 32.45
CA LEU A 410 13.39 -2.82 33.66
C LEU A 410 12.21 -1.88 33.98
N ASN A 411 12.28 -0.62 33.53
CA ASN A 411 11.29 0.42 33.86
C ASN A 411 10.39 0.81 32.67
N ARG A 412 10.47 0.08 31.55
CA ARG A 412 9.65 0.34 30.36
C ARG A 412 8.18 -0.03 30.63
N ASP A 413 7.23 0.60 29.93
CA ASP A 413 5.80 0.27 30.02
C ASP A 413 5.27 -0.16 28.62
N PRO A 414 4.70 -1.36 28.45
CA PRO A 414 4.67 -2.45 29.45
C PRO A 414 6.09 -2.92 29.78
N PRO A 415 6.32 -3.45 31.01
CA PRO A 415 7.63 -3.92 31.42
C PRO A 415 8.12 -4.96 30.42
N LEU A 416 9.25 -4.65 29.78
CA LEU A 416 9.99 -5.66 29.05
C LEU A 416 10.33 -6.77 30.04
N VAL A 417 10.22 -7.98 29.50
CA VAL A 417 10.08 -9.23 30.23
C VAL A 417 11.43 -9.59 30.88
N ILE A 418 11.91 -8.81 31.85
CA ILE A 418 13.19 -8.98 32.54
C ILE A 418 12.94 -9.01 34.06
N ARG A 419 13.29 -10.12 34.71
CA ARG A 419 13.21 -10.30 36.17
C ARG A 419 14.56 -10.00 36.80
N GLY A 420 14.59 -9.08 37.77
CA GLY A 420 15.76 -8.77 38.59
C GLY A 420 15.71 -7.36 39.20
N PRO A 421 16.69 -7.00 40.06
CA PRO A 421 17.78 -7.82 40.56
C PRO A 421 17.34 -8.80 41.65
N GLN A 422 17.64 -10.10 41.50
CA GLN A 422 17.50 -11.12 42.56
C GLN A 422 18.87 -11.69 42.96
N LYS A 423 18.96 -12.49 44.03
CA LYS A 423 20.21 -13.14 44.48
C LYS A 423 20.90 -13.98 43.38
N ARG A 424 20.18 -14.38 42.33
CA ARG A 424 20.67 -15.17 41.19
C ARG A 424 21.03 -14.33 39.95
N GLY A 425 20.87 -13.00 39.99
CA GLY A 425 21.14 -12.10 38.87
C GLY A 425 19.86 -11.61 38.16
N TYR A 426 19.93 -11.51 36.84
CA TYR A 426 18.85 -11.09 35.94
C TYR A 426 18.44 -12.26 35.03
N ALA A 427 17.19 -12.26 34.58
CA ALA A 427 16.67 -13.26 33.65
C ALA A 427 15.65 -12.62 32.71
N LEU A 428 15.49 -13.15 31.52
CA LEU A 428 14.28 -12.91 30.73
C LEU A 428 13.14 -13.66 31.44
N ALA A 429 11.99 -13.03 31.70
CA ALA A 429 10.82 -13.77 32.15
C ALA A 429 10.31 -14.66 30.99
N ASP A 430 9.92 -15.89 31.27
CA ASP A 430 9.23 -16.70 30.28
C ASP A 430 7.86 -16.06 29.97
N VAL A 431 7.55 -15.89 28.68
CA VAL A 431 6.16 -15.73 28.25
C VAL A 431 5.51 -17.10 28.43
N THR A 432 4.98 -17.38 29.62
CA THR A 432 4.24 -18.63 29.85
C THR A 432 2.96 -18.66 29.00
N PRO A 433 2.74 -19.69 28.18
CA PRO A 433 1.54 -19.89 27.37
C PRO A 433 0.39 -20.53 28.19
N ASP A 434 0.08 -20.00 29.38
CA ASP A 434 -0.93 -20.57 30.28
C ASP A 434 -2.06 -19.55 30.59
N VAL A 435 -2.95 -19.37 29.60
CA VAL A 435 -4.40 -19.23 29.86
C VAL A 435 -5.09 -20.37 29.13
N VAL A 436 -4.81 -21.59 29.58
CA VAL A 436 -5.75 -22.71 29.53
C VAL A 436 -5.78 -23.28 30.94
N ARG A 437 -6.77 -22.86 31.73
CA ARG A 437 -7.40 -23.71 32.75
C ARG A 437 -8.68 -23.06 33.29
N VAL A 438 -9.77 -23.80 33.02
CA VAL A 438 -11.21 -23.66 33.33
C VAL A 438 -11.94 -22.62 32.50
#